data_AF-A0A523ZDB9-F1
#
_entry.id   AF-A0A523ZDB9-F1
#
_cell.length_a   1.000
_cell.length_b   1.000
_cell.length_c   1.000
_cell.angle_alpha   90.00
_cell.angle_beta   90.00
_cell.angle_gamma   90.00
#
_symmetry.space_group_name_H-M   'P 1'
#
loop_
_entity.id
_entity.type
_entity.pdbx_description
1 polymer ?
#
loop_
_entity_poly.entity_id
_entity_poly.type
_entity_poly.pdbx_seq_one_letter_code
_entity_poly.pdbx_strand_id
1 'polypeptide(L)'
;FVVMGVLGVLFATPVIKQPDLTNVSIFPVLVLVLLAEDFSKVQIGKSAKTAINLTTETLILSLASYVFLTLKPLQEFALLRPEILLLSVAIFDFFLGKYVGLRFVEFWRFRKLISG
;
A
#
# COMPACT_ATOMS: atom_id res chain seq x y z
N PHE A 1 -5.10 16.83 -18.42
CA PHE A 1 -4.59 18.22 -18.37
C PHE A 1 -3.47 18.47 -19.38
N VAL A 2 -2.46 17.59 -19.48
CA VAL A 2 -1.32 17.76 -20.41
C VAL A 2 -1.75 17.84 -21.90
N VAL A 3 -2.67 16.98 -22.35
CA VAL A 3 -3.17 16.96 -23.75
C VAL A 3 -3.82 18.28 -24.17
N MET A 4 -4.64 18.89 -23.30
CA MET A 4 -5.27 20.19 -23.59
C MET A 4 -4.23 21.31 -23.73
N GLY A 5 -3.17 21.28 -22.91
CA GLY A 5 -2.09 22.26 -22.99
C GLY A 5 -1.34 22.19 -24.32
N VAL A 6 -1.03 20.97 -24.79
CA VAL A 6 -0.30 20.77 -26.05
C VAL A 6 -1.14 21.10 -27.27
N LEU A 7 -2.44 20.75 -27.27
CA LEU A 7 -3.38 21.20 -28.29
C LEU A 7 -3.45 22.73 -28.37
N GLY A 8 -3.47 23.42 -27.23
CA GLY A 8 -3.45 24.88 -27.17
C GLY A 8 -2.19 25.48 -27.78
N VAL A 9 -1.01 24.92 -27.48
CA VAL A 9 0.27 25.37 -28.04
C VAL A 9 0.33 25.15 -29.55
N LEU A 10 -0.11 23.98 -30.05
CA LEU A 10 -0.15 23.69 -31.49
C LEU A 10 -1.10 24.63 -32.24
N PHE A 11 -2.24 24.99 -31.63
CA PHE A 11 -3.18 25.94 -32.23
C PHE A 11 -2.70 27.40 -32.19
N ALA A 12 -1.86 27.75 -31.20
CA ALA A 12 -1.23 29.07 -31.08
C ALA A 12 0.03 29.24 -31.96
N THR A 13 0.63 28.13 -32.39
CA THR A 13 1.86 28.10 -33.21
C THR A 13 1.76 28.92 -34.52
N PRO A 14 0.64 28.91 -35.28
CA PRO A 14 0.49 29.72 -36.50
C PRO A 14 0.49 31.24 -36.25
N VAL A 15 0.16 31.66 -35.03
CA VAL A 15 0.06 33.09 -34.65
C VAL A 15 1.44 33.67 -34.34
N ILE A 16 2.37 32.85 -33.84
CA ILE A 16 3.69 33.29 -33.35
C ILE A 16 4.73 33.38 -34.49
N LYS A 17 4.43 32.85 -35.70
CA LYS A 17 5.31 32.91 -36.89
C LYS A 17 6.76 32.50 -36.60
N GLN A 18 6.97 31.50 -35.73
CA GLN A 18 8.30 31.00 -35.40
C GLN A 18 8.54 29.69 -36.17
N PRO A 19 9.37 29.69 -37.23
CA PRO A 19 9.54 28.53 -38.11
C PRO A 19 10.17 27.31 -37.39
N ASP A 20 10.86 27.54 -36.27
CA ASP A 20 11.50 26.47 -35.49
C ASP A 20 10.51 25.56 -34.76
N LEU A 21 9.31 26.06 -34.41
CA LEU A 21 8.28 25.23 -33.77
C LEU A 21 7.52 24.35 -34.77
N THR A 22 7.40 24.77 -36.03
CA THR A 22 6.75 24.00 -37.10
C THR A 22 7.59 22.80 -37.54
N ASN A 23 8.91 22.84 -37.31
CA ASN A 23 9.85 21.80 -37.70
C ASN A 23 10.00 20.68 -36.65
N VAL A 24 9.42 20.86 -35.45
CA VAL A 24 9.36 19.80 -34.45
C VAL A 24 8.31 18.80 -34.92
N SER A 25 8.75 17.59 -35.24
CA SER A 25 7.84 16.51 -35.63
C SER A 25 6.82 16.25 -34.52
N ILE A 26 5.56 16.06 -34.92
CA ILE A 26 4.44 15.78 -34.01
C ILE A 26 4.71 14.50 -33.20
N PHE A 27 5.50 13.58 -33.74
CA PHE A 27 5.80 12.30 -33.12
C PHE A 27 6.56 12.42 -31.78
N PRO A 28 7.73 13.09 -31.70
CA PRO A 28 8.39 13.41 -30.42
C PRO A 28 7.48 14.08 -29.38
N VAL A 29 6.64 15.01 -29.84
CA VAL A 29 5.72 15.75 -28.96
C VAL A 29 4.69 14.81 -28.35
N LEU A 30 4.06 13.94 -29.15
CA LEU A 30 3.11 12.94 -28.65
C LEU A 30 3.75 11.99 -27.63
N VAL A 31 4.99 11.55 -27.86
CA VAL A 31 5.71 10.70 -26.91
C VAL A 31 5.92 11.40 -25.57
N LEU A 32 6.32 12.68 -25.59
CA LEU A 32 6.46 13.49 -24.37
C LEU A 32 5.14 13.67 -23.64
N VAL A 33 4.03 13.89 -24.37
CA VAL A 33 2.69 14.01 -23.78
C VAL A 33 2.26 12.71 -23.10
N LEU A 34 2.40 11.58 -23.80
CA LEU A 34 2.03 10.27 -23.26
C LEU A 34 2.83 9.93 -22.00
N LEU A 35 4.15 10.15 -22.03
CA LEU A 35 5.01 9.95 -20.86
C LEU A 35 4.62 10.85 -19.69
N ALA A 36 4.37 12.14 -19.94
CA ALA A 36 3.96 13.07 -18.89
C ALA A 36 2.60 12.71 -18.29
N GLU A 37 1.67 12.21 -19.12
CA GLU A 37 0.35 11.78 -18.67
C GLU A 37 0.42 10.50 -17.83
N ASP A 38 1.20 9.50 -18.25
CA ASP A 38 1.39 8.27 -17.51
C ASP A 38 2.13 8.53 -16.19
N PHE A 39 3.13 9.40 -16.20
CA PHE A 39 3.81 9.82 -14.97
C PHE A 39 2.85 10.52 -14.00
N SER A 40 1.99 11.42 -14.50
CA SER A 40 0.98 12.09 -13.68
C SER A 40 -0.03 11.10 -13.09
N LYS A 41 -0.48 10.11 -13.87
CA LYS A 41 -1.36 9.03 -13.39
C LYS A 41 -0.70 8.20 -12.28
N VAL A 42 0.56 7.83 -12.45
CA VAL A 42 1.31 7.05 -11.45
C VAL A 42 1.58 7.87 -10.18
N GLN A 43 1.89 9.16 -10.31
CA GLN A 43 2.10 10.06 -9.17
C GLN A 43 0.82 10.27 -8.36
N ILE A 44 -0.34 10.27 -9.03
CA ILE A 44 -1.66 10.29 -8.38
C ILE A 44 -1.99 8.93 -7.76
N GLY A 45 -1.64 7.82 -8.41
CA GLY A 45 -1.92 6.44 -7.96
C GLY A 45 -1.04 5.95 -6.80
N LYS A 46 0.22 6.38 -6.72
CA LYS A 46 1.09 6.21 -5.56
C LYS A 46 1.18 7.54 -4.80
N SER A 47 0.07 7.93 -4.20
CA SER A 47 0.09 9.09 -3.32
C SER A 47 0.99 8.76 -2.13
N ALA A 48 2.11 9.48 -1.98
CA ALA A 48 2.92 9.46 -0.76
C ALA A 48 2.06 9.57 0.51
N LYS A 49 0.87 10.18 0.41
CA LYS A 49 -0.18 10.20 1.42
C LYS A 49 -0.57 8.80 1.94
N THR A 50 -0.72 7.80 1.08
CA THR A 50 -1.07 6.43 1.49
C THR A 50 0.08 5.78 2.24
N ALA A 51 1.31 5.95 1.76
CA ALA A 51 2.50 5.43 2.45
C ALA A 51 2.70 6.09 3.82
N ILE A 52 2.52 7.42 3.90
CA ILE A 52 2.56 8.18 5.15
C ILE A 52 1.45 7.73 6.10
N ASN A 53 0.22 7.53 5.60
CA ASN A 53 -0.89 7.07 6.41
C ASN A 53 -0.62 5.68 7.01
N LEU A 54 -0.19 4.72 6.17
CA LEU A 54 0.18 3.38 6.63
C LEU A 54 1.34 3.42 7.64
N THR A 55 2.37 4.22 7.38
CA THR A 55 3.51 4.36 8.31
C THR A 55 3.05 4.94 9.64
N THR A 56 2.16 5.94 9.61
CA THR A 56 1.60 6.57 10.81
C THR A 56 0.75 5.57 11.60
N GLU A 57 -0.11 4.80 10.93
CA GLU A 57 -0.90 3.72 11.54
C GLU A 57 0.01 2.69 12.22
N THR A 58 1.08 2.24 11.55
CA THR A 58 2.03 1.28 12.15
C THR A 58 2.78 1.86 13.35
N LEU A 59 3.15 3.15 13.29
CA LEU A 59 3.82 3.85 14.39
C LEU A 59 2.92 3.94 15.63
N ILE A 60 1.66 4.38 15.45
CA ILE A 60 0.69 4.48 16.53
C ILE A 60 0.44 3.11 17.17
N LEU A 61 0.22 2.07 16.35
CA LEU A 61 0.03 0.71 16.83
C LEU A 61 1.24 0.19 17.62
N SER A 62 2.46 0.43 17.14
CA SER A 62 3.69 0.01 17.84
C SER A 62 3.88 0.73 19.19
N LEU A 63 3.58 2.03 19.25
CA LEU A 63 3.67 2.82 20.48
C LEU A 63 2.62 2.36 21.50
N ALA A 64 1.39 2.13 21.06
CA ALA A 64 0.33 1.58 21.91
C ALA A 64 0.72 0.19 22.44
N SER A 65 1.27 -0.67 21.59
CA SER A 65 1.76 -1.99 21.99
C SER A 65 2.90 -1.91 23.00
N TYR A 66 3.83 -0.97 22.83
CA TYR A 66 4.93 -0.76 23.78
C TYR A 66 4.42 -0.35 25.17
N VAL A 67 3.46 0.60 25.22
CA VAL A 67 2.84 1.02 26.48
C VAL A 67 2.12 -0.16 27.14
N PHE A 68 1.39 -0.96 26.35
CA PHE A 68 0.69 -2.15 26.85
C PHE A 68 1.65 -3.17 27.46
N LEU A 69 2.78 -3.44 26.80
CA LEU A 69 3.81 -4.38 27.27
C LEU A 69 4.59 -3.89 28.48
N THR A 70 4.70 -2.57 28.68
CA THR A 70 5.43 -1.97 29.82
C THR A 70 4.59 -1.90 31.10
N LEU A 71 3.31 -2.31 31.05
CA LEU A 71 2.48 -2.40 32.25
C LEU A 71 3.07 -3.42 33.23
N LYS A 72 3.48 -2.95 34.42
CA LYS A 72 3.99 -3.79 35.52
C LYS A 72 3.19 -5.09 35.77
N PRO A 73 1.84 -5.09 35.83
CA PRO A 73 1.09 -6.33 36.04
C PRO A 73 1.24 -7.33 34.89
N LEU A 74 1.42 -6.87 33.65
CA LEU A 74 1.64 -7.75 32.49
C LEU A 74 3.07 -8.31 32.50
N GLN A 75 4.05 -7.49 32.89
CA GLN A 75 5.44 -7.92 33.01
C GLN A 75 5.63 -8.96 34.13
N GLU A 76 4.99 -8.74 35.29
CA GLU A 76 4.99 -9.70 36.40
C GLU A 76 4.26 -10.99 36.01
N PHE A 77 3.09 -10.91 35.37
CA PHE A 77 2.36 -12.08 34.88
C PHE A 77 3.19 -12.88 33.87
N ALA A 78 3.96 -12.20 33.02
CA ALA A 78 4.85 -12.84 32.05
C ALA A 78 5.99 -13.62 32.68
N LEU A 79 6.58 -13.07 33.74
CA LEU A 79 7.69 -13.69 34.48
C LEU A 79 7.20 -14.81 35.39
N LEU A 80 6.03 -14.66 36.00
CA LEU A 80 5.50 -15.60 36.99
C LEU A 80 4.86 -16.85 36.37
N ARG A 81 4.26 -16.76 35.17
CA ARG A 81 3.51 -17.85 34.53
C ARG A 81 3.66 -17.83 32.99
N PRO A 82 4.84 -18.18 32.45
CA PRO A 82 5.09 -18.19 31.00
C PRO A 82 4.21 -19.18 30.22
N GLU A 83 3.84 -20.32 30.84
CA GLU A 83 2.96 -21.32 30.22
C GLU A 83 1.54 -20.77 29.96
N ILE A 84 1.00 -20.00 30.90
CA ILE A 84 -0.34 -19.40 30.80
C ILE A 84 -0.33 -18.27 29.76
N LEU A 85 0.76 -17.51 29.68
CA LEU A 85 0.96 -16.53 28.62
C LEU A 85 1.02 -17.18 27.23
N LEU A 86 1.78 -18.27 27.07
CA LEU A 86 1.87 -18.97 25.79
C LEU A 86 0.49 -19.49 25.36
N LEU A 87 -0.28 -20.07 26.29
CA LEU A 87 -1.64 -20.51 26.02
C LEU A 87 -2.57 -19.35 25.70
N SER A 88 -2.50 -18.23 26.41
CA SER A 88 -3.36 -17.07 26.16
C SER A 88 -3.06 -16.44 24.82
N VAL A 89 -1.78 -16.21 24.48
CA VAL A 89 -1.36 -15.70 23.17
C VAL A 89 -1.78 -16.66 22.05
N ALA A 90 -1.59 -17.98 22.21
CA ALA A 90 -2.02 -18.96 21.22
C ALA A 90 -3.54 -18.96 20.99
N ILE A 91 -4.34 -18.78 22.06
CA ILE A 91 -5.79 -18.64 21.96
C ILE A 91 -6.16 -17.32 21.26
N PHE A 92 -5.56 -16.20 21.66
CA PHE A 92 -5.79 -14.90 21.03
C PHE A 92 -5.43 -14.93 19.55
N ASP A 93 -4.28 -15.50 19.18
CA ASP A 93 -3.83 -15.69 17.81
C ASP A 93 -4.74 -16.63 17.02
N PHE A 94 -5.31 -17.66 17.66
CA PHE A 94 -6.32 -18.51 17.01
C PHE A 94 -7.62 -17.75 16.72
N PHE A 95 -8.07 -16.91 17.66
CA PHE A 95 -9.26 -16.05 17.48
C PHE A 95 -9.04 -14.96 16.42
N LEU A 96 -7.89 -14.29 16.44
CA LEU A 96 -7.50 -13.26 15.45
C LEU A 96 -7.20 -13.89 14.08
N GLY A 97 -6.56 -15.06 14.08
CA GLY A 97 -6.19 -15.84 12.90
C GLY A 97 -7.38 -16.43 12.13
N LYS A 98 -8.59 -16.45 12.72
CA LYS A 98 -9.84 -16.70 11.98
C LYS A 98 -9.97 -15.77 10.76
N TYR A 99 -9.38 -14.58 10.79
CA TYR A 99 -9.44 -13.61 9.70
C TYR A 99 -8.28 -13.71 8.69
N VAL A 100 -7.18 -14.42 9.00
CA VAL A 100 -5.97 -14.50 8.16
C VAL A 100 -5.91 -15.81 7.36
N GLY A 101 -6.81 -16.77 7.61
CA GLY A 101 -6.84 -18.03 6.88
C GLY A 101 -5.74 -18.98 7.37
N LEU A 102 -5.92 -19.50 8.59
CA LEU A 102 -5.06 -20.58 9.09
C LEU A 102 -5.14 -21.79 8.14
N ARG A 103 -4.02 -22.17 7.51
CA ARG A 103 -3.84 -23.47 6.83
C ARG A 103 -4.18 -24.68 7.73
N PHE A 104 -4.29 -24.50 9.05
CA PHE A 104 -4.77 -25.53 9.98
C PHE A 104 -6.22 -25.97 9.73
N VAL A 105 -7.12 -25.08 9.27
CA VAL A 105 -8.49 -25.51 8.91
C VAL A 105 -8.55 -26.28 7.60
N GLU A 106 -7.56 -26.13 6.71
CA GLU A 106 -7.46 -26.98 5.51
C GLU A 106 -7.14 -28.43 5.87
N PHE A 107 -6.31 -28.69 6.88
CA PHE A 107 -6.06 -30.07 7.34
C PHE A 107 -7.35 -30.76 7.82
N TRP A 108 -8.27 -30.02 8.43
CA TRP A 108 -9.58 -30.55 8.83
C TRP A 108 -10.52 -30.74 7.64
N ARG A 109 -10.52 -29.81 6.67
CA ARG A 109 -11.34 -29.88 5.45
C ARG A 109 -10.88 -30.98 4.47
N PHE A 110 -9.57 -31.20 4.35
CA PHE A 110 -8.96 -32.21 3.47
C PHE A 110 -8.84 -33.60 4.10
N ARG A 111 -9.22 -33.78 5.37
CA ARG A 111 -9.30 -35.12 5.97
C ARG A 111 -10.30 -36.03 5.26
N LYS A 112 -11.32 -35.44 4.61
CA LYS A 112 -12.32 -36.17 3.82
C LYS A 112 -11.84 -36.61 2.43
N LEU A 113 -10.71 -36.12 1.94
CA LEU A 113 -10.17 -36.45 0.62
C LEU A 113 -9.05 -37.51 0.67
N ILE A 114 -8.57 -37.85 1.87
CA ILE A 114 -7.55 -38.90 2.08
C ILE A 114 -8.19 -40.23 2.54
N SER A 115 -9.46 -40.21 2.94
CA SER A 115 -10.24 -41.43 3.21
C SER A 115 -11.40 -41.58 2.24
N GLY A 116 -11.15 -42.23 1.09
CA GLY A 116 -12.17 -42.69 0.14
C GLY A 116 -12.21 -41.91 -1.15
#